data_AF-A0AAW1PH55-F1
#
_entry.id   AF-A0AAW1PH55-F1
#
_cell.length_a   1.000
_cell.length_b   1.000
_cell.length_c   1.000
_cell.angle_alpha   90.00
_cell.angle_beta   90.00
_cell.angle_gamma   90.00
#
_symmetry.space_group_name_H-M   'P 1'
#
loop_
_entity.id
_entity.type
_entity.pdbx_description
1 polymer ?
#
loop_
_entity_poly.entity_id
_entity_poly.type
_entity_poly.pdbx_seq_one_letter_code
_entity_poly.pdbx_strand_id
1 'polypeptide(L)'
;MTSEVKLRHTAAVVLDKDTRTPQPSFADARPDPVKSQPVYDPVTKRGAEVLANLNPMQKHVAFFDLNGDGRIMPWETYQGFHRIGFPWPLAVLAAVLINGTMSYPSNPSWIPHPLFPVWINNIRRNKHGSDSEVYDNDAHFEADKFEGIFLKHDPSNKGGLTLKELWDLTENNKDTMDFYGYTAEKLEWGVTWWLLRDKKTGYVSKDRIRGVYDGTIWFQLANEDEVKRANKPPITLAAVLSSTLLALLVGLGLGAFIMLLWLVLATVVPTRITSLAWGSTKWLGRFSARTSMLPLKWLADVACTFWSTLPTVT
;
A
#
# COMPACT_ATOMS: atom_id res chain seq x y z
N MET A 1 40.54 -55.93 -42.01
CA MET A 1 41.63 -55.05 -41.53
C MET A 1 41.28 -53.65 -42.00
N THR A 2 40.97 -52.64 -41.22
CA THR A 2 41.07 -52.37 -39.78
C THR A 2 40.11 -51.20 -39.51
N SER A 3 39.43 -51.26 -38.37
CA SER A 3 38.57 -50.23 -37.79
C SER A 3 39.33 -48.92 -37.53
N GLU A 4 38.76 -47.77 -37.89
CA GLU A 4 39.07 -46.51 -37.21
C GLU A 4 37.82 -45.91 -36.57
N VAL A 5 37.71 -46.17 -35.27
CA VAL A 5 36.86 -45.50 -34.30
C VAL A 5 37.49 -44.15 -34.00
N LYS A 6 36.91 -43.05 -34.48
CA LYS A 6 37.34 -41.71 -34.04
C LYS A 6 36.62 -41.36 -32.73
N LEU A 7 37.32 -41.63 -31.64
CA LEU A 7 36.96 -41.36 -30.26
C LEU A 7 36.61 -39.88 -30.02
N ARG A 8 35.46 -39.68 -29.39
CA ARG A 8 35.06 -38.45 -28.71
C ARG A 8 36.09 -38.12 -27.63
N HIS A 9 36.66 -36.93 -27.67
CA HIS A 9 37.37 -36.36 -26.52
C HIS A 9 36.51 -35.25 -25.91
N THR A 10 36.16 -35.51 -24.64
CA THR A 10 35.45 -34.64 -23.73
C THR A 10 36.42 -33.63 -23.10
N ALA A 11 35.86 -32.47 -22.77
CA ALA A 11 36.28 -31.53 -21.71
C ALA A 11 37.48 -30.61 -21.95
N ALA A 12 37.15 -29.31 -22.07
CA ALA A 12 37.65 -28.30 -21.13
C ALA A 12 36.60 -27.19 -21.02
N VAL A 13 35.70 -27.31 -20.03
CA VAL A 13 34.91 -26.17 -19.54
C VAL A 13 35.89 -25.31 -18.76
N VAL A 14 36.27 -24.17 -19.34
CA VAL A 14 37.02 -23.13 -18.65
C VAL A 14 36.07 -22.52 -17.61
N LEU A 15 36.28 -22.86 -16.35
CA LEU A 15 35.69 -22.16 -15.21
C LEU A 15 36.32 -20.78 -15.14
N ASP A 16 35.60 -19.77 -15.63
CA ASP A 16 35.93 -18.38 -15.33
C ASP A 16 35.70 -18.14 -13.84
N LYS A 17 36.79 -18.05 -13.10
CA LYS A 17 36.79 -17.58 -11.72
C LYS A 17 36.85 -16.06 -11.79
N ASP A 18 35.87 -15.43 -11.14
CA ASP A 18 35.91 -14.06 -10.61
C ASP A 18 35.24 -12.95 -11.44
N THR A 19 33.90 -12.97 -11.47
CA THR A 19 33.09 -11.77 -11.74
C THR A 19 32.00 -11.60 -10.67
N ARG A 20 32.40 -11.36 -9.42
CA ARG A 20 31.51 -10.65 -8.47
C ARG A 20 31.92 -9.19 -8.47
N THR A 21 31.16 -8.35 -9.17
CA THR A 21 31.19 -6.91 -8.94
C THR A 21 30.96 -6.64 -7.45
N PRO A 22 31.84 -5.91 -6.75
CA PRO A 22 31.62 -5.54 -5.36
C PRO A 22 30.34 -4.70 -5.26
N GLN A 23 29.44 -5.08 -4.36
CA GLN A 23 28.31 -4.22 -3.99
C GLN A 23 28.88 -2.96 -3.32
N PRO A 24 28.49 -1.75 -3.73
CA PRO A 24 29.00 -0.53 -3.13
C PRO A 24 28.60 -0.46 -1.66
N SER A 25 29.54 -0.06 -0.82
CA SER A 25 29.30 0.14 0.61
C SER A 25 28.33 1.30 0.83
N PHE A 26 27.55 1.23 1.92
CA PHE A 26 26.55 2.25 2.30
C PHE A 26 27.10 3.70 2.40
N ALA A 27 28.41 3.91 2.31
CA ALA A 27 29.06 5.21 2.46
C ALA A 27 29.15 6.04 1.16
N ASP A 28 28.96 5.45 -0.03
CA ASP A 28 29.17 6.14 -1.32
C ASP A 28 27.88 6.74 -1.94
N ALA A 29 26.80 6.88 -1.16
CA ALA A 29 25.50 7.34 -1.65
C ALA A 29 25.38 8.87 -1.84
N ARG A 30 26.35 9.50 -2.53
CA ARG A 30 26.06 10.78 -3.18
C ARG A 30 25.59 10.48 -4.61
N PRO A 31 24.33 10.78 -4.96
CA PRO A 31 23.83 10.46 -6.29
C PRO A 31 24.59 11.27 -7.35
N ASP A 32 25.15 10.55 -8.33
CA ASP A 32 25.76 11.13 -9.53
C ASP A 32 24.74 12.04 -10.26
N PRO A 33 25.13 13.24 -10.69
CA PRO A 33 24.23 14.18 -11.39
C PRO A 33 23.77 13.70 -12.78
N VAL A 34 24.30 12.58 -13.30
CA VAL A 34 23.78 11.92 -14.51
C VAL A 34 22.65 10.93 -14.20
N LYS A 35 22.52 10.48 -12.94
CA LYS A 35 21.42 9.63 -12.44
C LYS A 35 20.22 10.46 -11.93
N SER A 36 20.25 11.79 -12.07
CA SER A 36 19.23 12.69 -11.53
C SER A 36 18.12 13.05 -12.51
N GLN A 37 18.07 12.47 -13.72
CA GLN A 37 16.86 12.56 -14.53
C GLN A 37 15.83 11.57 -13.99
N PRO A 38 14.58 11.99 -13.72
CA PRO A 38 13.56 11.07 -13.23
C PRO A 38 13.36 9.97 -14.28
N VAL A 39 13.52 8.71 -13.87
CA VAL A 39 13.46 7.54 -14.79
C VAL A 39 12.15 7.51 -15.58
N TYR A 40 11.09 8.09 -15.00
CA TYR A 40 9.75 8.15 -15.56
C TYR A 40 9.32 9.55 -16.03
N ASP A 41 10.24 10.49 -16.26
CA ASP A 41 9.86 11.83 -16.75
C ASP A 41 9.32 11.79 -18.20
N PRO A 42 8.03 12.07 -18.43
CA PRO A 42 7.42 11.99 -19.76
C PRO A 42 7.97 13.03 -20.75
N VAL A 43 8.64 14.09 -20.29
CA VAL A 43 9.26 15.10 -21.14
C VAL A 43 10.56 14.57 -21.76
N THR A 44 11.22 13.63 -21.06
CA THR A 44 12.46 13.03 -21.55
C THR A 44 12.15 11.89 -22.51
N LYS A 45 12.97 11.73 -23.56
CA LYS A 45 12.83 10.60 -24.50
C LYS A 45 12.87 9.26 -23.77
N ARG A 46 13.82 9.10 -22.84
CA ARG A 46 13.98 7.88 -22.04
C ARG A 46 12.75 7.60 -21.18
N GLY A 47 12.24 8.60 -20.44
CA GLY A 47 11.08 8.42 -19.58
C GLY A 47 9.81 8.12 -20.37
N ALA A 48 9.60 8.77 -21.52
CA ALA A 48 8.51 8.44 -22.43
C ALA A 48 8.59 7.00 -22.95
N GLU A 49 9.77 6.51 -23.34
CA GLU A 49 9.99 5.13 -23.76
C GLU A 49 9.74 4.12 -22.62
N VAL A 50 10.19 4.41 -21.40
CA VAL A 50 9.96 3.55 -20.23
C VAL A 50 8.47 3.49 -19.90
N LEU A 51 7.80 4.65 -19.80
CA LEU A 51 6.37 4.74 -19.52
C LEU A 51 5.55 4.03 -20.59
N ALA A 52 5.92 4.11 -21.87
CA ALA A 52 5.20 3.45 -22.96
C ALA A 52 5.09 1.92 -22.77
N ASN A 53 6.05 1.30 -22.08
CA ASN A 53 6.08 -0.14 -21.81
C ASN A 53 5.35 -0.56 -20.53
N LEU A 54 4.83 0.39 -19.74
CA LEU A 54 4.10 0.12 -18.51
C LEU A 54 2.59 0.03 -18.77
N ASN A 55 1.91 -0.83 -18.02
CA ASN A 55 0.44 -0.83 -17.98
C ASN A 55 -0.08 0.43 -17.24
N PRO A 56 -1.36 0.81 -17.44
CA PRO A 56 -1.95 1.99 -16.80
C PRO A 56 -1.73 2.09 -15.28
N MET A 57 -1.94 1.01 -14.52
CA MET A 57 -1.76 1.05 -13.06
C MET A 57 -0.29 1.17 -12.65
N GLN A 58 0.64 0.61 -13.42
CA GLN A 58 2.07 0.81 -13.23
C GLN A 58 2.46 2.27 -13.50
N LYS A 59 1.91 2.89 -14.55
CA LYS A 59 2.11 4.32 -14.83
C LYS A 59 1.58 5.20 -13.69
N HIS A 60 0.43 4.85 -13.13
CA HIS A 60 -0.16 5.55 -11.99
C HIS A 60 0.80 5.66 -10.80
N VAL A 61 1.59 4.61 -10.50
CA VAL A 61 2.53 4.62 -9.38
C VAL A 61 3.96 5.01 -9.76
N ALA A 62 4.32 4.97 -11.05
CA ALA A 62 5.69 5.16 -11.53
C ALA A 62 6.31 6.49 -11.08
N PHE A 63 5.51 7.56 -10.96
CA PHE A 63 5.97 8.86 -10.46
C PHE A 63 6.69 8.76 -9.09
N PHE A 64 6.27 7.83 -8.24
CA PHE A 64 6.76 7.70 -6.88
C PHE A 64 8.04 6.86 -6.76
N ASP A 65 8.46 6.14 -7.80
CA ASP A 65 9.74 5.44 -7.84
C ASP A 65 10.82 6.40 -8.36
N LEU A 66 11.53 7.01 -7.41
CA LEU A 66 12.42 8.13 -7.70
C LEU A 66 13.76 7.67 -8.26
N ASN A 67 14.19 6.46 -7.89
CA ASN A 67 15.44 5.88 -8.36
C ASN A 67 15.25 4.94 -9.57
N GLY A 68 14.01 4.58 -9.90
CA GLY A 68 13.63 3.74 -11.04
C GLY A 68 14.01 2.27 -10.89
N ASP A 69 14.09 1.76 -9.66
CA ASP A 69 14.47 0.37 -9.39
C ASP A 69 13.26 -0.60 -9.35
N GLY A 70 12.06 -0.09 -9.60
CA GLY A 70 10.80 -0.84 -9.62
C GLY A 70 10.18 -1.04 -8.23
N ARG A 71 10.73 -0.40 -7.19
CA ARG A 71 10.24 -0.47 -5.81
C ARG A 71 10.09 0.95 -5.28
N ILE A 72 8.92 1.22 -4.71
CA ILE A 72 8.64 2.50 -4.07
C ILE A 72 8.84 2.32 -2.58
N MET A 73 9.92 2.88 -2.06
CA MET A 73 10.24 2.84 -0.64
C MET A 73 9.44 3.91 0.15
N PRO A 74 9.22 3.75 1.47
CA PRO A 74 8.44 4.71 2.24
C PRO A 74 8.97 6.16 2.14
N TRP A 75 10.29 6.34 2.07
CA TRP A 75 10.89 7.67 1.88
C TRP A 75 10.67 8.25 0.48
N GLU A 76 10.47 7.41 -0.54
CA GLU A 76 10.13 7.85 -1.89
C GLU A 76 8.65 8.21 -1.99
N THR A 77 7.76 7.44 -1.35
CA THR A 77 6.36 7.83 -1.17
C THR A 77 6.27 9.21 -0.49
N TYR A 78 6.96 9.40 0.63
CA TYR A 78 7.02 10.70 1.31
C TYR A 78 7.46 11.83 0.37
N GLN A 79 8.56 11.63 -0.36
CA GLN A 79 9.09 12.63 -1.28
C GLN A 79 8.11 12.91 -2.44
N GLY A 80 7.53 11.89 -3.04
CA GLY A 80 6.55 12.02 -4.12
C GLY A 80 5.30 12.77 -3.68
N PHE A 81 4.72 12.42 -2.53
CA PHE A 81 3.56 13.13 -1.97
C PHE A 81 3.90 14.59 -1.66
N HIS A 82 5.09 14.83 -1.10
CA HIS A 82 5.53 16.20 -0.84
C HIS A 82 5.72 16.99 -2.14
N ARG A 83 6.22 16.38 -3.22
CA ARG A 83 6.38 17.02 -4.53
C ARG A 83 5.05 17.41 -5.17
N ILE A 84 3.98 16.62 -4.99
CA ILE A 84 2.64 16.93 -5.54
C ILE A 84 1.82 17.87 -4.65
N GLY A 85 2.43 18.52 -3.65
CA GLY A 85 1.81 19.58 -2.86
C GLY A 85 1.29 19.16 -1.48
N PHE A 86 1.57 17.95 -1.00
CA PHE A 86 1.22 17.59 0.37
C PHE A 86 2.14 18.31 1.37
N PRO A 87 1.59 18.86 2.47
CA PRO A 87 2.42 19.31 3.57
C PRO A 87 3.11 18.10 4.19
N TRP A 88 4.32 18.30 4.72
CA TRP A 88 5.18 17.21 5.20
C TRP A 88 4.50 16.24 6.20
N PRO A 89 3.60 16.66 7.14
CA PRO A 89 2.96 15.70 8.04
C PRO A 89 2.02 14.73 7.31
N LEU A 90 1.28 15.24 6.32
CA LEU A 90 0.40 14.40 5.51
C LEU A 90 1.18 13.52 4.54
N ALA A 91 2.35 13.97 4.07
CA ALA A 91 3.24 13.14 3.25
C ALA A 91 3.83 11.98 4.06
N VAL A 92 4.21 12.20 5.33
CA VAL A 92 4.64 11.12 6.24
C VAL A 92 3.52 10.14 6.49
N LEU A 93 2.30 10.64 6.75
CA LEU A 93 1.12 9.78 6.88
C LEU A 93 0.90 8.92 5.64
N ALA A 94 0.92 9.54 4.46
CA ALA A 94 0.71 8.84 3.20
C ALA A 94 1.75 7.72 3.02
N ALA A 95 3.02 7.99 3.31
CA ALA A 95 4.08 6.97 3.29
C ALA A 95 3.79 5.80 4.23
N VAL A 96 3.37 6.06 5.48
CA VAL A 96 3.04 4.99 6.43
C VAL A 96 1.85 4.16 5.96
N LEU A 97 0.77 4.82 5.51
CA LEU A 97 -0.45 4.13 5.09
C LEU A 97 -0.21 3.32 3.81
N ILE A 98 0.32 3.94 2.75
CA ILE A 98 0.48 3.33 1.44
C ILE A 98 1.47 2.16 1.51
N ASN A 99 2.67 2.39 2.08
CA ASN A 99 3.64 1.30 2.17
C ASN A 99 3.18 0.24 3.18
N GLY A 100 2.52 0.64 4.27
CA GLY A 100 2.01 -0.29 5.28
C GLY A 100 0.92 -1.23 4.75
N THR A 101 0.02 -0.74 3.89
CA THR A 101 -1.07 -1.56 3.32
C THR A 101 -0.68 -2.24 2.01
N MET A 102 0.11 -1.58 1.16
CA MET A 102 0.36 -2.05 -0.21
C MET A 102 1.66 -2.85 -0.41
N SER A 103 2.56 -2.84 0.57
CA SER A 103 3.84 -3.54 0.44
C SER A 103 3.66 -5.06 0.36
N TYR A 104 2.89 -5.65 1.28
CA TYR A 104 2.72 -7.10 1.32
C TYR A 104 1.95 -7.66 0.12
N PRO A 105 0.82 -7.08 -0.33
CA PRO A 105 0.11 -7.60 -1.50
C PRO A 105 0.94 -7.52 -2.79
N SER A 106 1.78 -6.48 -2.95
CA SER A 106 2.69 -6.36 -4.09
C SER A 106 3.98 -7.20 -3.96
N ASN A 107 4.27 -7.76 -2.79
CA ASN A 107 5.49 -8.51 -2.55
C ASN A 107 5.58 -9.77 -3.43
N PRO A 108 6.71 -10.03 -4.12
CA PRO A 108 6.90 -11.25 -4.90
C PRO A 108 7.16 -12.49 -4.05
N SER A 109 7.42 -12.31 -2.74
CA SER A 109 7.71 -13.39 -1.80
C SER A 109 6.57 -13.60 -0.81
N TRP A 110 6.56 -14.76 -0.17
CA TRP A 110 5.70 -15.01 0.99
C TRP A 110 6.19 -14.29 2.25
N ILE A 111 7.49 -14.03 2.36
CA ILE A 111 8.08 -13.35 3.52
C ILE A 111 7.96 -11.83 3.31
N PRO A 112 7.30 -11.09 4.23
CA PRO A 112 7.23 -9.64 4.15
C PRO A 112 8.62 -9.01 4.15
N HIS A 113 8.82 -8.01 3.28
CA HIS A 113 10.08 -7.28 3.26
C HIS A 113 10.09 -6.25 4.40
N PRO A 114 11.12 -6.22 5.27
CA PRO A 114 11.12 -5.43 6.51
C PRO A 114 11.09 -3.90 6.28
N LEU A 115 11.45 -3.45 5.09
CA LEU A 115 11.43 -2.03 4.72
C LEU A 115 10.14 -1.58 4.00
N PHE A 116 9.14 -2.46 3.89
CA PHE A 116 7.84 -2.17 3.29
C PHE A 116 7.87 -1.51 1.88
N PRO A 117 8.67 -2.00 0.90
CA PRO A 117 8.60 -1.53 -0.49
C PRO A 117 7.24 -1.85 -1.12
N VAL A 118 6.72 -0.94 -1.95
CA VAL A 118 5.63 -1.26 -2.89
C VAL A 118 6.26 -1.64 -4.23
N TRP A 119 5.94 -2.83 -4.75
CA TRP A 119 6.53 -3.34 -5.99
C TRP A 119 5.68 -2.98 -7.20
N ILE A 120 6.23 -2.19 -8.12
CA ILE A 120 5.50 -1.71 -9.31
C ILE A 120 5.07 -2.88 -10.20
N ASN A 121 5.94 -3.86 -10.42
CA ASN A 121 5.63 -5.01 -11.29
C ASN A 121 4.39 -5.80 -10.84
N ASN A 122 4.09 -5.79 -9.55
CA ASN A 122 2.99 -6.54 -8.94
C ASN A 122 1.86 -5.63 -8.45
N ILE A 123 1.84 -4.35 -8.83
CA ILE A 123 0.93 -3.35 -8.25
C ILE A 123 -0.55 -3.72 -8.43
N ARG A 124 -0.90 -4.44 -9.50
CA ARG A 124 -2.25 -4.97 -9.75
C ARG A 124 -2.84 -5.78 -8.60
N ARG A 125 -1.99 -6.38 -7.75
CA ARG A 125 -2.41 -7.16 -6.57
C ARG A 125 -2.94 -6.29 -5.43
N ASN A 126 -2.76 -4.96 -5.50
CA ASN A 126 -3.32 -4.01 -4.55
C ASN A 126 -4.75 -3.55 -4.92
N LYS A 127 -5.28 -4.03 -6.03
CA LYS A 127 -6.70 -3.85 -6.37
C LYS A 127 -7.59 -4.45 -5.27
N HIS A 128 -8.62 -3.72 -4.86
CA HIS A 128 -9.65 -4.21 -3.93
C HIS A 128 -11.00 -4.33 -4.66
N GLY A 129 -11.96 -5.07 -4.05
CA GLY A 129 -13.25 -5.37 -4.70
C GLY A 129 -14.11 -4.13 -4.90
N SER A 130 -14.10 -3.22 -3.93
CA SER A 130 -14.97 -2.04 -3.92
C SER A 130 -14.44 -0.85 -4.72
N ASP A 131 -13.51 -1.08 -5.66
CA ASP A 131 -12.94 -0.01 -6.46
C ASP A 131 -13.87 0.40 -7.62
N SER A 132 -13.49 1.45 -8.34
CA SER A 132 -14.21 1.91 -9.54
C SER A 132 -14.28 0.92 -10.72
N GLU A 133 -13.56 -0.20 -10.64
CA GLU A 133 -13.36 -1.19 -11.69
C GLU A 133 -12.81 -0.68 -13.03
N VAL A 134 -12.38 0.58 -13.12
CA VAL A 134 -11.76 1.15 -14.33
C VAL A 134 -10.45 0.45 -14.68
N TYR A 135 -9.76 -0.12 -13.69
CA TYR A 135 -8.76 -1.14 -13.97
C TYR A 135 -9.39 -2.52 -13.93
N ASP A 136 -9.13 -3.33 -14.96
CA ASP A 136 -9.40 -4.76 -14.90
C ASP A 136 -8.41 -5.49 -13.96
N ASN A 137 -8.56 -6.81 -13.81
CA ASN A 137 -7.70 -7.63 -12.94
C ASN A 137 -6.25 -7.77 -13.46
N ASP A 138 -6.02 -7.45 -14.73
CA ASP A 138 -4.71 -7.44 -15.37
C ASP A 138 -4.12 -6.02 -15.47
N ALA A 139 -4.77 -5.04 -14.82
CA ALA A 139 -4.42 -3.63 -14.78
C ALA A 139 -4.48 -2.89 -16.13
N HIS A 140 -5.29 -3.38 -17.07
CA HIS A 140 -5.70 -2.62 -18.26
C HIS A 140 -6.74 -1.57 -17.90
N PHE A 141 -6.79 -0.49 -18.69
CA PHE A 141 -7.73 0.60 -18.50
C PHE A 141 -8.99 0.36 -19.33
N GLU A 142 -10.13 0.23 -18.65
CA GLU A 142 -11.45 0.01 -19.22
C GLU A 142 -12.13 1.34 -19.52
N ALA A 143 -12.00 1.82 -20.76
CA ALA A 143 -12.53 3.11 -21.18
C ALA A 143 -14.06 3.21 -21.00
N ASP A 144 -14.80 2.14 -21.28
CA ASP A 144 -16.25 2.13 -21.14
C ASP A 144 -16.70 2.27 -19.68
N LYS A 145 -15.98 1.65 -18.74
CA LYS A 145 -16.24 1.80 -17.30
C LYS A 145 -15.91 3.22 -16.84
N PHE A 146 -14.80 3.78 -17.32
CA PHE A 146 -14.44 5.16 -17.02
C PHE A 146 -15.49 6.16 -17.52
N GLU A 147 -15.97 6.00 -18.75
CA GLU A 147 -17.05 6.82 -19.31
C GLU A 147 -18.36 6.63 -18.53
N GLY A 148 -18.65 5.39 -18.13
CA GLY A 148 -19.81 5.00 -17.31
C GLY A 148 -19.90 5.75 -15.98
N ILE A 149 -18.76 6.08 -15.35
CA ILE A 149 -18.73 6.89 -14.13
C ILE A 149 -19.44 8.23 -14.36
N PHE A 150 -19.09 8.94 -15.45
CA PHE A 150 -19.64 10.28 -15.72
C PHE A 150 -21.08 10.21 -16.23
N LEU A 151 -21.42 9.18 -17.01
CA LEU A 151 -22.81 8.96 -17.42
C LEU A 151 -23.74 8.77 -16.22
N LYS A 152 -23.26 8.11 -15.15
CA LYS A 152 -24.04 7.84 -13.94
C LYS A 152 -24.00 8.99 -12.93
N HIS A 153 -22.84 9.60 -12.71
CA HIS A 153 -22.60 10.54 -11.61
C HIS A 153 -22.44 12.00 -12.03
N ASP A 154 -22.46 12.30 -13.33
CA ASP A 154 -22.54 13.66 -13.88
C ASP A 154 -23.74 13.80 -14.84
N PRO A 155 -24.98 13.60 -14.39
CA PRO A 155 -26.17 13.62 -15.26
C PRO A 155 -26.43 15.01 -15.87
N SER A 156 -25.89 16.08 -15.28
CA SER A 156 -25.97 17.43 -15.84
C SER A 156 -24.90 17.73 -16.89
N ASN A 157 -23.99 16.77 -17.15
CA ASN A 157 -22.90 16.88 -18.11
C ASN A 157 -22.03 18.13 -17.89
N LYS A 158 -21.69 18.43 -16.63
CA LYS A 158 -20.85 19.58 -16.27
C LYS A 158 -19.35 19.34 -16.52
N GLY A 159 -18.98 18.11 -16.87
CA GLY A 159 -17.62 17.71 -17.22
C GLY A 159 -16.77 17.30 -16.03
N GLY A 160 -17.38 16.92 -14.91
CA GLY A 160 -16.65 16.60 -13.68
C GLY A 160 -17.54 16.19 -12.49
N LEU A 161 -16.88 15.80 -11.40
CA LEU A 161 -17.56 15.27 -10.21
C LEU A 161 -17.27 16.10 -8.97
N THR A 162 -18.33 16.50 -8.28
CA THR A 162 -18.28 17.11 -6.95
C THR A 162 -17.93 16.06 -5.89
N LEU A 163 -17.56 16.50 -4.69
CA LEU A 163 -17.33 15.57 -3.57
C LEU A 163 -18.55 14.69 -3.29
N LYS A 164 -19.77 15.26 -3.41
CA LYS A 164 -21.00 14.52 -3.17
C LYS A 164 -21.19 13.40 -4.20
N GLU A 165 -20.93 13.69 -5.47
CA GLU A 165 -21.06 12.71 -6.56
C GLU A 165 -19.95 11.65 -6.49
N LEU A 166 -18.73 12.02 -6.09
CA LEU A 166 -17.67 11.05 -5.77
C LEU A 166 -18.03 10.18 -4.57
N TRP A 167 -18.68 10.74 -3.55
CA TRP A 167 -19.13 9.95 -2.41
C TRP A 167 -20.22 8.95 -2.81
N ASP A 168 -21.14 9.36 -3.68
CA ASP A 168 -22.16 8.48 -4.26
C ASP A 168 -21.55 7.37 -5.13
N LEU A 169 -20.51 7.69 -5.91
CA LEU A 169 -19.70 6.69 -6.63
C LEU A 169 -19.13 5.65 -5.67
N THR A 170 -18.47 6.07 -4.58
CA THR A 170 -17.89 5.13 -3.60
C THR A 170 -18.94 4.29 -2.88
N GLU A 171 -20.17 4.79 -2.76
CA GLU A 171 -21.27 4.04 -2.14
C GLU A 171 -21.80 2.95 -3.07
N ASN A 172 -21.88 3.26 -4.37
CA ASN A 172 -22.33 2.34 -5.40
C ASN A 172 -21.31 1.24 -5.75
N ASN A 173 -20.02 1.49 -5.52
CA ASN A 173 -18.96 0.52 -5.80
C ASN A 173 -18.77 -0.52 -4.68
N LYS A 174 -19.50 -0.44 -3.56
CA LYS A 174 -19.26 -1.34 -2.42
C LYS A 174 -19.57 -2.79 -2.73
N ASP A 175 -18.54 -3.63 -2.62
CA ASP A 175 -18.67 -5.08 -2.71
C ASP A 175 -18.96 -5.72 -1.36
N THR A 176 -19.75 -6.79 -1.33
CA THR A 176 -20.14 -7.43 -0.06
C THR A 176 -18.92 -7.91 0.73
N MET A 177 -18.81 -7.49 1.99
CA MET A 177 -17.74 -7.86 2.95
C MET A 177 -16.34 -7.30 2.65
N ASP A 178 -16.20 -6.36 1.72
CA ASP A 178 -14.92 -5.70 1.43
C ASP A 178 -14.72 -4.43 2.29
N PHE A 179 -14.62 -4.62 3.62
CA PHE A 179 -14.46 -3.50 4.57
C PHE A 179 -13.20 -2.66 4.30
N TYR A 180 -12.14 -3.29 3.81
CA TYR A 180 -10.92 -2.58 3.42
C TYR A 180 -11.22 -1.66 2.24
N GLY A 181 -11.78 -2.18 1.15
CA GLY A 181 -12.13 -1.40 -0.04
C GLY A 181 -13.10 -0.26 0.26
N TYR A 182 -14.07 -0.44 1.16
CA TYR A 182 -14.97 0.66 1.56
C TYR A 182 -14.24 1.88 2.09
N THR A 183 -13.20 1.63 2.89
CA THR A 183 -12.40 2.70 3.51
C THR A 183 -11.37 3.25 2.53
N ALA A 184 -10.72 2.38 1.75
CA ALA A 184 -9.72 2.76 0.76
C ALA A 184 -10.34 3.64 -0.33
N GLU A 185 -11.42 3.19 -0.97
CA GLU A 185 -12.11 3.92 -2.05
C GLU A 185 -12.53 5.33 -1.60
N LYS A 186 -13.10 5.47 -0.39
CA LYS A 186 -13.50 6.78 0.16
C LYS A 186 -12.29 7.69 0.44
N LEU A 187 -11.18 7.13 0.93
CA LEU A 187 -9.96 7.90 1.14
C LEU A 187 -9.34 8.33 -0.19
N GLU A 188 -9.25 7.42 -1.16
CA GLU A 188 -8.70 7.68 -2.50
C GLU A 188 -9.47 8.79 -3.21
N TRP A 189 -10.79 8.70 -3.29
CA TRP A 189 -11.61 9.75 -3.92
C TRP A 189 -11.68 11.03 -3.10
N GLY A 190 -11.68 10.95 -1.78
CA GLY A 190 -11.65 12.12 -0.90
C GLY A 190 -10.36 12.92 -1.06
N VAL A 191 -9.21 12.23 -1.11
CA VAL A 191 -7.90 12.84 -1.37
C VAL A 191 -7.82 13.38 -2.79
N THR A 192 -8.29 12.61 -3.78
CA THR A 192 -8.36 13.04 -5.18
C THR A 192 -9.16 14.33 -5.32
N TRP A 193 -10.33 14.42 -4.69
CA TRP A 193 -11.13 15.65 -4.69
C TRP A 193 -10.42 16.81 -3.99
N TRP A 194 -9.83 16.58 -2.82
CA TRP A 194 -9.11 17.62 -2.08
C TRP A 194 -7.95 18.20 -2.89
N LEU A 195 -7.20 17.33 -3.58
CA LEU A 195 -6.02 17.69 -4.34
C LEU A 195 -6.36 18.31 -5.71
N LEU A 196 -7.36 17.77 -6.40
CA LEU A 196 -7.62 18.06 -7.82
C LEU A 196 -8.84 18.95 -8.08
N ARG A 197 -9.65 19.28 -7.08
CA ARG A 197 -10.84 20.12 -7.33
C ARG A 197 -10.45 21.49 -7.86
N ASP A 198 -11.22 21.99 -8.81
CA ASP A 198 -11.19 23.40 -9.14
C ASP A 198 -11.82 24.19 -7.98
N LYS A 199 -11.15 25.28 -7.56
CA LYS A 199 -11.58 26.07 -6.41
C LYS A 199 -12.81 26.93 -6.66
N LYS A 200 -13.10 27.25 -7.93
CA LYS A 200 -14.26 28.07 -8.33
C LYS A 200 -15.50 27.20 -8.50
N THR A 201 -15.35 26.07 -9.18
CA THR A 201 -16.48 25.18 -9.50
C THR A 201 -16.75 24.14 -8.40
N GLY A 202 -15.73 23.73 -7.66
CA GLY A 202 -15.84 22.74 -6.59
C GLY A 202 -15.88 21.27 -7.05
N TYR A 203 -15.70 21.00 -8.35
CA TYR A 203 -15.61 19.64 -8.90
C TYR A 203 -14.21 19.32 -9.42
N VAL A 204 -13.90 18.03 -9.55
CA VAL A 204 -12.72 17.53 -10.28
C VAL A 204 -13.15 17.25 -11.71
N SER A 205 -12.47 17.84 -12.71
CA SER A 205 -12.82 17.59 -14.10
C SER A 205 -12.50 16.16 -14.52
N LYS A 206 -13.25 15.67 -15.50
CA LYS A 206 -13.04 14.35 -16.10
C LYS A 206 -11.61 14.11 -16.55
N ASP A 207 -10.98 15.09 -17.19
CA ASP A 207 -9.59 14.99 -17.65
C ASP A 207 -8.61 14.84 -16.49
N ARG A 208 -8.83 15.53 -15.36
CA ARG A 208 -7.98 15.36 -14.17
C ARG A 208 -8.17 13.99 -13.53
N ILE A 209 -9.40 13.47 -13.51
CA ILE A 209 -9.67 12.09 -13.04
C ILE A 209 -9.01 11.08 -13.98
N ARG A 210 -9.07 11.27 -15.30
CA ARG A 210 -8.35 10.43 -16.27
C ARG A 210 -6.84 10.43 -16.00
N GLY A 211 -6.30 11.60 -15.71
CA GLY A 211 -4.89 11.79 -15.34
C GLY A 211 -4.47 11.05 -14.07
N VAL A 212 -5.41 10.76 -13.16
CA VAL A 212 -5.16 9.87 -12.02
C VAL A 212 -4.88 8.46 -12.54
N TYR A 213 -5.76 7.90 -13.38
CA TYR A 213 -5.61 6.53 -13.88
C TYR A 213 -4.38 6.31 -14.78
N ASP A 214 -3.94 7.29 -15.54
CA ASP A 214 -2.73 7.13 -16.38
C ASP A 214 -1.44 7.67 -15.71
N GLY A 215 -1.55 8.22 -14.50
CA GLY A 215 -0.45 8.77 -13.71
C GLY A 215 0.07 10.13 -14.18
N THR A 216 -0.43 10.68 -15.27
CA THR A 216 0.05 11.96 -15.82
C THR A 216 -0.20 13.14 -14.88
N ILE A 217 -1.24 13.06 -14.04
CA ILE A 217 -1.60 14.14 -13.13
C ILE A 217 -0.52 14.41 -12.07
N TRP A 218 0.26 13.40 -11.68
CA TRP A 218 1.30 13.56 -10.66
C TRP A 218 2.44 14.46 -11.13
N PHE A 219 2.86 14.28 -12.39
CA PHE A 219 3.86 15.15 -13.02
C PHE A 219 3.36 16.59 -13.16
N GLN A 220 2.09 16.76 -13.54
CA GLN A 220 1.46 18.08 -13.61
C GLN A 220 1.45 18.79 -12.25
N LEU A 221 1.00 18.08 -11.20
CA LEU A 221 0.97 18.63 -9.84
C LEU A 221 2.36 18.95 -9.31
N ALA A 222 3.36 18.12 -9.58
CA ALA A 222 4.74 18.37 -9.18
C ALA A 222 5.26 19.67 -9.81
N ASN A 223 5.06 19.85 -11.11
CA ASN A 223 5.44 21.06 -11.83
C ASN A 223 4.70 22.30 -11.28
N GLU A 224 3.39 22.18 -11.04
CA GLU A 224 2.60 23.26 -10.44
C GLU A 224 3.12 23.65 -9.05
N ASP A 225 3.43 22.68 -8.19
CA ASP A 225 3.89 22.93 -6.83
C ASP A 225 5.31 23.50 -6.81
N GLU A 226 6.21 23.03 -7.69
CA GLU A 226 7.54 23.61 -7.89
C GLU A 226 7.45 25.08 -8.27
N VAL A 227 6.61 25.43 -9.25
CA VAL A 227 6.36 26.83 -9.65
C VAL A 227 5.75 27.63 -8.49
N LYS A 228 4.79 27.06 -7.75
CA LYS A 228 4.18 27.72 -6.58
C LYS A 228 5.22 28.01 -5.50
N ARG A 229 6.15 27.09 -5.22
CA ARG A 229 7.22 27.25 -4.23
C ARG A 229 8.26 28.26 -4.66
N ALA A 230 8.67 28.23 -5.93
CA ALA A 230 9.62 29.20 -6.48
C ALA A 230 9.09 30.63 -6.38
N ASN A 231 7.76 30.82 -6.47
CA ASN A 231 7.11 32.12 -6.36
C ASN A 231 6.71 32.53 -4.93
N LYS A 232 6.99 31.72 -3.89
CA LYS A 232 6.66 32.11 -2.51
C LYS A 232 7.62 33.18 -2.00
N PRO A 233 7.11 34.24 -1.33
CA PRO A 233 7.96 35.19 -0.64
C PRO A 233 8.74 34.51 0.50
N PRO A 234 9.88 35.07 0.93
CA PRO A 234 10.70 34.49 1.99
C PRO A 234 9.89 34.26 3.27
N ILE A 235 10.06 33.07 3.86
CA ILE A 235 9.29 32.62 5.03
C ILE A 235 9.74 33.42 6.26
N THR A 236 8.79 34.04 6.95
CA THR A 236 9.04 34.75 8.21
C THR A 236 9.07 33.77 9.38
N LEU A 237 9.83 34.09 10.43
CA LEU A 237 9.97 33.25 11.64
C LEU A 237 8.61 32.93 12.30
N ALA A 238 7.66 33.88 12.25
CA ALA A 238 6.30 33.72 12.77
C ALA A 238 5.48 32.68 11.98
N ALA A 239 5.65 32.61 10.67
CA ALA A 239 5.00 31.61 9.83
C ALA A 239 5.55 30.20 10.13
N VAL A 240 6.86 30.08 10.39
CA VAL A 240 7.49 28.80 10.81
C VAL A 240 6.89 28.32 12.12
N LEU A 241 6.88 29.16 13.15
CA LEU A 241 6.39 28.80 14.49
C LEU A 241 4.90 28.41 14.51
N SER A 242 4.07 29.12 13.74
CA SER A 242 2.64 28.80 13.59
C SER A 242 2.43 27.45 12.88
N SER A 243 3.20 27.18 11.82
CA SER A 243 3.08 25.94 11.05
C SER A 243 3.57 24.71 11.82
N THR A 244 4.59 24.83 12.67
CA THR A 244 5.07 23.74 13.54
C THR A 244 4.07 23.38 14.63
N LEU A 245 3.38 24.38 15.20
CA LEU A 245 2.35 24.14 16.21
C LEU A 245 1.14 23.41 15.61
N LEU A 246 0.70 23.82 14.42
CA LEU A 246 -0.39 23.15 13.72
C LEU A 246 -0.03 21.71 13.32
N ALA A 247 1.20 21.47 12.88
CA ALA A 247 1.67 20.12 12.54
C ALA A 247 1.68 19.17 13.75
N LEU A 248 2.06 19.66 14.93
CA LEU A 248 2.00 18.87 16.18
C LEU A 248 0.55 18.53 16.56
N LEU A 249 -0.38 19.49 16.41
CA LEU A 249 -1.80 19.28 16.70
C LEU A 249 -2.46 18.28 15.73
N VAL A 250 -2.12 18.36 14.44
CA VAL A 250 -2.60 17.39 13.43
C VAL A 250 -1.98 16.01 13.64
N GLY A 251 -0.70 15.93 14.00
CA GLY A 251 -0.03 14.66 14.33
C GLY A 251 -0.70 13.91 15.50
N LEU A 252 -1.15 14.64 16.53
CA LEU A 252 -1.93 14.08 17.63
C LEU A 252 -3.31 13.59 17.18
N GLY A 253 -4.02 14.35 16.34
CA GLY A 253 -5.33 13.95 15.81
C GLY A 253 -5.25 12.75 14.87
N LEU A 254 -4.16 12.63 14.11
CA LEU A 254 -3.91 11.54 13.18
C LEU A 254 -3.54 10.24 13.88
N GLY A 255 -2.76 10.30 14.96
CA GLY A 255 -2.53 9.15 15.83
C GLY A 255 -3.84 8.62 16.42
N ALA A 256 -4.72 9.53 16.85
CA ALA A 256 -6.06 9.16 17.32
C ALA A 256 -6.93 8.56 16.21
N PHE A 257 -6.85 9.06 14.98
CA PHE A 257 -7.59 8.54 13.83
C PHE A 257 -7.11 7.14 13.40
N ILE A 258 -5.79 6.90 13.35
CA ILE A 258 -5.21 5.58 13.07
C ILE A 258 -5.58 4.60 14.19
N MET A 259 -5.54 5.03 15.45
CA MET A 259 -5.98 4.20 16.57
C MET A 259 -7.48 3.88 16.51
N LEU A 260 -8.31 4.84 16.08
CA LEU A 260 -9.75 4.62 15.85
C LEU A 260 -10.00 3.67 14.68
N LEU A 261 -9.28 3.84 13.58
CA LEU A 261 -9.36 2.95 12.42
C LEU A 261 -8.95 1.52 12.81
N TRP A 262 -7.89 1.37 13.59
CA TRP A 262 -7.46 0.08 14.13
C TRP A 262 -8.49 -0.51 15.10
N LEU A 263 -9.10 0.28 15.99
CA LEU A 263 -10.17 -0.15 16.90
C LEU A 263 -11.46 -0.54 16.17
N VAL A 264 -11.81 0.16 15.09
CA VAL A 264 -12.95 -0.18 14.24
C VAL A 264 -12.67 -1.48 13.47
N LEU A 265 -11.47 -1.63 12.91
CA LEU A 265 -11.05 -2.89 12.27
C LEU A 265 -10.99 -4.06 13.27
N ALA A 266 -10.58 -3.80 14.52
CA ALA A 266 -10.55 -4.81 15.57
C ALA A 266 -11.93 -5.22 16.11
N THR A 267 -12.96 -4.37 15.95
CA THR A 267 -14.35 -4.67 16.39
C THR A 267 -15.24 -5.22 15.27
N VAL A 268 -14.87 -5.01 14.00
CA VAL A 268 -15.62 -5.50 12.82
C VAL A 268 -15.15 -6.88 12.34
N VAL A 269 -13.96 -7.35 12.72
CA VAL A 269 -13.56 -8.75 12.54
C VAL A 269 -14.23 -9.60 13.63
N PRO A 270 -15.10 -10.57 13.29
CA PRO A 270 -15.72 -11.43 14.28
C PRO A 270 -14.64 -12.18 15.06
N THR A 271 -14.71 -12.11 16.39
CA THR A 271 -13.86 -12.78 17.39
C THR A 271 -13.96 -14.31 17.38
N ARG A 272 -14.15 -14.94 16.21
CA ARG A 272 -14.15 -16.40 16.03
C ARG A 272 -12.84 -16.97 15.50
N ILE A 273 -11.76 -16.19 15.48
CA ILE A 273 -10.38 -16.69 15.28
C ILE A 273 -9.43 -16.12 16.34
N THR A 274 -9.87 -16.03 17.59
CA THR A 274 -8.97 -15.77 18.74
C THR A 274 -8.92 -16.92 19.74
N SER A 275 -9.74 -17.98 19.57
CA SER A 275 -9.64 -19.20 20.39
C SER A 275 -8.50 -20.15 19.96
N LEU A 276 -7.81 -19.89 18.85
CA LEU A 276 -6.65 -20.69 18.39
C LEU A 276 -5.29 -20.07 18.71
N ALA A 277 -5.24 -18.82 19.19
CA ALA A 277 -3.99 -18.13 19.56
C ALA A 277 -3.79 -17.95 21.08
N TRP A 278 -4.74 -18.40 21.91
CA TRP A 278 -4.66 -18.38 23.38
C TRP A 278 -4.63 -19.78 24.00
N GLY A 279 -4.10 -20.76 23.25
CA GLY A 279 -3.88 -22.14 23.72
C GLY A 279 -2.45 -22.44 24.20
N SER A 280 -1.49 -21.51 24.07
CA SER A 280 -0.06 -21.81 24.27
C SER A 280 0.59 -21.19 25.52
N THR A 281 -0.15 -20.53 26.41
CA THR A 281 0.42 -20.02 27.68
C THR A 281 0.58 -21.09 28.77
N LYS A 282 0.26 -22.37 28.49
CA LYS A 282 0.55 -23.49 29.40
C LYS A 282 1.90 -24.16 29.18
N TRP A 283 2.73 -23.67 28.25
CA TRP A 283 4.03 -24.26 27.92
C TRP A 283 5.25 -23.52 28.51
N LEU A 284 5.05 -22.51 29.36
CA LEU A 284 6.12 -21.89 30.17
C LEU A 284 6.03 -22.19 31.67
N GLY A 285 5.09 -23.05 32.08
CA GLY A 285 4.96 -23.52 33.47
C GLY A 285 5.46 -24.95 33.73
N ARG A 286 6.09 -25.61 32.75
CA ARG A 286 6.51 -27.03 32.84
C ARG A 286 7.97 -27.25 32.46
N PHE A 287 8.87 -26.45 33.04
CA PHE A 287 10.31 -26.76 33.09
C PHE A 287 10.89 -26.56 34.50
N SER A 288 10.12 -26.92 35.53
CA SER A 288 10.62 -27.13 36.89
C SER A 288 9.83 -28.27 37.54
N ALA A 289 10.55 -29.29 38.02
CA ALA A 289 10.08 -30.53 38.68
C ALA A 289 9.30 -31.51 37.75
N ARG A 290 9.80 -32.65 37.24
CA ARG A 290 10.49 -33.78 37.90
C ARG A 290 9.87 -34.02 39.29
N THR A 291 9.02 -35.00 39.55
CA THR A 291 9.16 -36.43 39.30
C THR A 291 7.85 -37.19 39.64
N SER A 292 7.77 -38.44 39.17
CA SER A 292 7.20 -39.63 39.84
C SER A 292 5.68 -39.80 40.05
N MET A 293 5.12 -40.69 39.21
CA MET A 293 4.27 -41.87 39.55
C MET A 293 2.84 -41.68 40.11
N LEU A 294 1.89 -42.26 39.37
CA LEU A 294 0.54 -42.74 39.74
C LEU A 294 0.55 -43.59 41.04
N PRO A 295 -0.59 -43.94 41.70
CA PRO A 295 -2.01 -43.72 41.35
C PRO A 295 -2.90 -43.24 42.52
N LEU A 296 -3.89 -42.36 42.31
CA LEU A 296 -5.05 -42.22 43.22
C LEU A 296 -6.25 -41.65 42.47
N LYS A 297 -6.72 -42.46 41.52
CA LYS A 297 -8.05 -42.39 40.87
C LYS A 297 -9.18 -42.83 41.83
N TRP A 298 -8.94 -42.84 43.14
CA TRP A 298 -9.81 -43.48 44.15
C TRP A 298 -10.56 -42.51 45.08
N LEU A 299 -10.36 -41.19 44.95
CA LEU A 299 -11.10 -40.18 45.74
C LEU A 299 -12.16 -39.41 44.94
N ALA A 300 -12.19 -39.56 43.61
CA ALA A 300 -13.20 -38.90 42.76
C ALA A 300 -14.48 -39.75 42.57
N ASP A 301 -14.40 -41.08 42.74
CA ASP A 301 -15.54 -41.98 42.52
C ASP A 301 -16.41 -42.21 43.78
N VAL A 302 -16.02 -41.68 44.94
CA VAL A 302 -16.77 -41.81 46.22
C VAL A 302 -17.68 -40.62 46.51
N ALA A 303 -17.47 -39.46 45.86
CA ALA A 303 -18.21 -38.22 46.21
C ALA A 303 -19.42 -37.91 45.31
N CYS A 304 -19.59 -38.59 44.16
CA CYS A 304 -20.72 -38.32 43.25
C CYS A 304 -21.79 -39.41 43.19
N THR A 305 -21.61 -40.54 43.90
CA THR A 305 -22.57 -41.66 43.91
C THR A 305 -23.37 -41.76 45.22
N PHE A 306 -23.50 -40.66 45.98
CA PHE A 306 -24.19 -40.64 47.26
C PHE A 306 -25.27 -39.55 47.42
N TRP A 307 -25.67 -38.84 46.35
CA TRP A 307 -26.72 -37.82 46.46
C TRP A 307 -27.79 -37.81 45.35
N SER A 308 -27.93 -38.90 44.57
CA SER A 308 -29.03 -39.00 43.58
C SER A 308 -29.86 -40.28 43.68
N THR A 309 -29.78 -41.00 44.80
CA THR A 309 -30.68 -42.10 45.11
C THR A 309 -31.20 -41.92 46.53
N LEU A 310 -32.42 -41.38 46.65
CA LEU A 310 -33.51 -41.82 47.53
C LEU A 310 -34.71 -40.85 47.37
N PRO A 311 -35.96 -41.32 47.59
CA PRO A 311 -37.09 -41.05 46.71
C PRO A 311 -38.09 -40.02 47.27
N THR A 312 -38.97 -39.59 46.37
CA THR A 312 -40.11 -38.69 46.57
C THR A 312 -41.28 -39.29 47.36
N VAL A 313 -41.91 -38.42 48.16
CA VAL A 313 -43.36 -38.34 48.56
C VAL A 313 -43.85 -39.30 49.65
N THR A 314 -44.13 -38.76 50.85
CA THR A 314 -45.43 -38.20 51.32
C THR A 314 -45.18 -37.28 52.52
#